data_AF-A0A0N4ZHE4-F1
#
_entry.id   AF-A0A0N4ZHE4-F1
#
_cell.length_a   1.000
_cell.length_b   1.000
_cell.length_c   1.000
_cell.angle_alpha   90.00
_cell.angle_beta   90.00
_cell.angle_gamma   90.00
#
_symmetry.space_group_name_H-M   'P 1'
#
loop_
_entity.id
_entity.type
_entity.pdbx_description
1 polymer ?
#
loop_
_entity_poly.entity_id
_entity_poly.type
_entity_poly.pdbx_seq_one_letter_code
_entity_poly.pdbx_strand_id
1 'polypeptide(L)'
;MDVPKNTSNSYDLRRCRSLRHNIGKSGSSGVSRLNSGSGKSRSRSRQMTDNNSAIRNMTSSQKSALVSSWRTIKPNANSVMRKIFLELENVAPKVKQIFAKAAILDCFAKETSESKVGTIDEHVKLFTKFMDDVISNLDKETEVRCIIRKVGQSHAVLNNACSFQSNLWEHLGEIAMAKICQLDAIQKSRETCKAWRILIAYVTDEVRSAYDEQVKIARRSSVDAPKEPFGESELYDRMKNMQVQEEDNFNS
;
A
#
# COMPACT_ATOMS: atom_id res chain seq x y z
N MET A 1 35.11 44.75 43.61
CA MET A 1 34.97 43.54 42.80
C MET A 1 33.67 43.66 42.03
N ASP A 2 33.85 43.80 40.72
CA ASP A 2 33.02 43.60 39.53
C ASP A 2 31.50 43.85 39.48
N VAL A 3 31.15 44.50 38.37
CA VAL A 3 29.87 44.99 37.81
C VAL A 3 29.44 43.95 36.71
N PRO A 4 28.36 44.08 35.91
CA PRO A 4 26.90 43.97 36.15
C PRO A 4 26.12 43.09 35.11
N LYS A 5 24.78 43.28 35.06
CA LYS A 5 23.82 43.30 33.90
C LYS A 5 23.24 41.99 33.32
N ASN A 6 21.92 41.84 33.53
CA ASN A 6 20.80 42.03 32.57
C ASN A 6 20.87 41.53 31.11
N THR A 7 19.68 41.15 30.60
CA THR A 7 19.25 40.93 29.20
C THR A 7 19.70 39.60 28.55
N SER A 8 19.05 38.99 27.57
CA SER A 8 17.70 38.96 26.96
C SER A 8 17.82 37.98 25.78
N ASN A 9 16.72 37.34 25.40
CA ASN A 9 16.34 36.98 24.03
C ASN A 9 16.91 35.76 23.25
N SER A 10 15.98 35.24 22.43
CA SER A 10 16.13 34.58 21.13
C SER A 10 16.42 33.06 21.21
N TYR A 11 15.83 32.18 20.39
CA TYR A 11 15.73 32.24 18.93
C TYR A 11 14.51 31.49 18.36
N ASP A 12 13.73 32.22 17.56
CA ASP A 12 12.70 31.73 16.63
C ASP A 12 13.31 31.01 15.42
N LEU A 13 12.61 29.97 14.97
CA LEU A 13 12.81 29.29 13.68
C LEU A 13 12.52 30.24 12.51
N ARG A 14 13.54 30.59 11.72
CA ARG A 14 13.36 31.22 10.40
C ARG A 14 13.49 30.21 9.27
N ARG A 15 12.34 29.97 8.63
CA ARG A 15 12.14 29.33 7.33
C ARG A 15 12.57 30.29 6.21
N CYS A 16 13.52 29.88 5.37
CA CYS A 16 13.97 30.65 4.21
C CYS A 16 12.83 30.81 3.18
N ARG A 17 12.44 32.06 2.90
CA ARG A 17 11.70 32.48 1.69
C ARG A 17 12.68 33.19 0.76
N SER A 18 12.83 32.68 -0.45
CA SER A 18 13.56 33.32 -1.55
C SER A 18 12.60 34.22 -2.32
N LEU A 19 12.90 35.52 -2.37
CA LEU A 19 12.35 36.51 -3.30
C LEU A 19 13.53 37.22 -3.95
N ARG A 20 13.66 37.12 -5.27
CA ARG A 20 14.39 38.12 -6.06
C ARG A 20 13.39 38.77 -7.01
N HIS A 21 13.18 40.06 -6.75
CA HIS A 21 12.57 41.03 -7.64
C HIS A 21 13.54 41.37 -8.77
N ASN A 22 12.99 41.65 -9.96
CA ASN A 22 13.66 42.40 -11.02
C ASN A 22 12.84 43.67 -11.28
N ILE A 23 13.54 44.80 -11.40
CA ILE A 23 12.98 46.14 -11.62
C ILE A 23 13.12 46.53 -13.10
N GLY A 24 12.05 47.08 -13.67
CA GLY A 24 12.09 48.24 -14.59
C GLY A 24 12.00 47.98 -16.10
N LYS A 25 10.86 48.31 -16.73
CA LYS A 25 10.58 49.57 -17.45
C LYS A 25 9.41 49.44 -18.45
N SER A 26 8.77 50.58 -18.63
CA SER A 26 7.51 50.97 -19.31
C SER A 26 7.50 50.92 -20.85
N GLY A 27 6.32 50.78 -21.48
CA GLY A 27 6.09 51.18 -22.88
C GLY A 27 4.84 50.60 -23.60
N SER A 28 3.72 51.32 -23.50
CA SER A 28 2.54 51.49 -24.38
C SER A 28 2.18 50.55 -25.57
N SER A 29 0.86 50.27 -25.64
CA SER A 29 -0.06 50.11 -26.80
C SER A 29 0.04 48.90 -27.76
N GLY A 30 -1.11 48.25 -27.96
CA GLY A 30 -1.56 47.86 -29.31
C GLY A 30 -1.90 46.38 -29.56
N VAL A 31 -3.21 46.13 -29.68
CA VAL A 31 -3.86 45.22 -30.64
C VAL A 31 -3.68 43.69 -30.50
N SER A 32 -4.86 43.06 -30.40
CA SER A 32 -5.27 41.67 -30.61
C SER A 32 -4.42 40.82 -31.56
N ARG A 33 -4.18 39.55 -31.18
CA ARG A 33 -4.31 38.38 -32.08
C ARG A 33 -4.31 37.06 -31.29
N LEU A 34 -5.43 36.35 -31.43
CA LEU A 34 -5.59 34.92 -31.14
C LEU A 34 -4.69 34.14 -32.11
N ASN A 35 -3.77 33.33 -31.58
CA ASN A 35 -3.51 31.94 -32.00
C ASN A 35 -2.18 31.41 -31.45
N SER A 36 -2.14 30.08 -31.33
CA SER A 36 -0.95 29.23 -31.15
C SER A 36 -0.50 28.99 -29.71
N GLY A 37 -1.43 28.47 -28.90
CA GLY A 37 -1.08 27.68 -27.72
C GLY A 37 -0.46 26.35 -28.13
N SER A 38 0.86 26.33 -28.35
CA SER A 38 1.68 25.11 -28.33
C SER A 38 1.68 24.56 -26.91
N GLY A 39 0.59 23.89 -26.53
CA GLY A 39 0.50 23.09 -25.33
C GLY A 39 1.35 21.84 -25.50
N LYS A 40 2.66 21.95 -25.26
CA LYS A 40 3.49 20.81 -24.86
C LYS A 40 2.93 20.29 -23.54
N SER A 41 1.88 19.47 -23.64
CA SER A 41 1.49 18.54 -22.60
C SER A 41 2.72 17.68 -22.36
N ARG A 42 3.46 18.02 -21.29
CA ARG A 42 4.38 17.10 -20.64
C ARG A 42 3.52 15.94 -20.17
N SER A 43 3.29 14.99 -21.07
CA SER A 43 2.92 13.63 -20.73
C SER A 43 4.03 13.16 -19.80
N ARG A 44 3.79 13.31 -18.49
CA ARG A 44 4.46 12.51 -17.48
C ARG A 44 4.02 11.09 -17.74
N SER A 45 4.65 10.48 -18.74
CA SER A 45 4.73 9.05 -18.90
C SER A 45 5.31 8.51 -17.60
N ARG A 46 4.43 8.11 -16.68
CA ARG A 46 4.76 7.20 -15.59
C ARG A 46 4.81 5.78 -16.16
N GLN A 47 5.50 5.62 -17.27
CA GLN A 47 5.74 4.33 -17.91
C GLN A 47 7.24 4.07 -17.84
N MET A 48 7.74 3.95 -16.61
CA MET A 48 9.08 3.46 -16.28
C MET A 48 9.00 2.77 -14.93
N THR A 49 8.33 1.62 -14.86
CA THR A 49 8.38 0.71 -13.70
C THR A 49 8.80 -0.71 -14.11
N ASP A 50 9.36 -0.90 -15.31
CA ASP A 50 9.62 -2.26 -15.80
C ASP A 50 11.03 -2.81 -15.56
N ASN A 51 12.02 -2.04 -15.12
CA ASN A 51 13.42 -2.53 -15.15
C ASN A 51 14.20 -2.49 -13.83
N ASN A 52 13.57 -2.22 -12.68
CA ASN A 52 14.29 -2.19 -11.41
C ASN A 52 13.52 -2.92 -10.31
N SER A 53 13.42 -4.23 -10.46
CA SER A 53 12.87 -5.07 -9.39
C SER A 53 13.70 -4.93 -8.13
N ALA A 54 13.10 -4.32 -7.10
CA ALA A 54 13.77 -4.08 -5.84
C ALA A 54 14.35 -5.37 -5.26
N ILE A 55 13.65 -6.49 -5.42
CA ILE A 55 14.06 -7.84 -5.00
C ILE A 55 15.29 -8.34 -5.77
N ARG A 56 15.33 -8.16 -7.09
CA ARG A 56 16.50 -8.52 -7.92
C ARG A 56 17.75 -7.75 -7.52
N ASN A 57 17.58 -6.50 -7.10
CA ASN A 57 18.67 -5.62 -6.70
C ASN A 57 19.09 -5.80 -5.23
N MET A 58 18.38 -6.63 -4.45
CA MET A 58 18.81 -6.94 -3.09
C MET A 58 20.05 -7.82 -3.12
N THR A 59 21.04 -7.46 -2.30
CA THR A 59 22.23 -8.31 -2.13
C THR A 59 21.87 -9.61 -1.43
N SER A 60 22.69 -10.65 -1.60
CA SER A 60 22.50 -11.92 -0.88
C SER A 60 22.52 -11.71 0.64
N SER A 61 23.36 -10.79 1.15
CA SER A 61 23.39 -10.43 2.56
C SER A 61 22.07 -9.84 3.06
N GLN A 62 21.43 -8.96 2.26
CA GLN A 62 20.12 -8.38 2.59
C GLN A 62 19.01 -9.43 2.59
N LYS A 63 19.02 -10.35 1.62
CA LYS A 63 18.07 -11.48 1.57
C LYS A 63 18.26 -12.41 2.78
N SER A 64 19.50 -12.77 3.10
CA SER A 64 19.79 -13.58 4.30
C SER A 64 19.39 -12.87 5.59
N ALA A 65 19.56 -11.55 5.67
CA ALA A 65 19.13 -10.75 6.80
C ALA A 65 17.60 -10.76 6.97
N LEU A 66 16.84 -10.67 5.87
CA LEU A 66 15.37 -10.81 5.88
C LEU A 66 14.96 -12.19 6.40
N VAL A 67 15.51 -13.26 5.82
CA VAL A 67 15.18 -14.65 6.20
C VAL A 67 15.51 -14.90 7.67
N SER A 68 16.69 -14.48 8.12
CA SER A 68 17.13 -14.69 9.50
C SER A 68 16.26 -13.92 10.50
N SER A 69 16.02 -12.63 10.25
CA SER A 69 15.20 -11.81 11.14
C SER A 69 13.72 -12.21 11.13
N TRP A 70 13.17 -12.62 9.98
CA TRP A 70 11.82 -13.16 9.90
C TRP A 70 11.65 -14.42 10.73
N ARG A 71 12.62 -15.34 10.72
CA ARG A 71 12.60 -16.54 11.58
C ARG A 71 12.45 -16.18 13.07
N THR A 72 13.08 -15.09 13.51
CA THR A 72 12.94 -14.58 14.89
C THR A 72 11.59 -13.91 15.16
N ILE A 73 11.02 -13.21 14.17
CA ILE A 73 9.75 -12.48 14.30
C ILE A 73 8.55 -13.43 14.21
N LYS A 74 8.63 -14.46 13.35
CA LYS A 74 7.53 -15.36 12.97
C LYS A 74 6.71 -15.92 14.14
N PRO A 75 7.29 -16.38 15.26
CA PRO A 75 6.52 -16.87 16.41
C PRO A 75 5.53 -15.86 16.97
N ASN A 76 5.83 -14.56 16.85
CA ASN A 76 4.99 -13.47 17.34
C ASN A 76 4.39 -12.62 16.20
N ALA A 77 4.49 -13.07 14.93
CA ALA A 77 4.09 -12.28 13.77
C ALA A 77 2.61 -11.90 13.81
N ASN A 78 1.71 -12.81 14.20
CA ASN A 78 0.28 -12.51 14.30
C ASN A 78 -0.02 -11.34 15.25
N SER A 79 0.73 -11.20 16.35
CA SER A 79 0.59 -10.07 17.27
C SER A 79 1.01 -8.75 16.62
N VAL A 80 2.10 -8.78 15.84
CA VAL A 80 2.57 -7.62 15.07
C VAL A 80 1.57 -7.24 13.99
N MET A 81 1.09 -8.21 13.19
CA MET A 81 0.12 -7.97 12.13
C MET A 81 -1.19 -7.43 12.69
N ARG A 82 -1.66 -7.94 13.84
CA ARG A 82 -2.83 -7.39 14.52
C ARG A 82 -2.63 -5.92 14.88
N LYS A 83 -1.48 -5.54 15.45
CA LYS A 83 -1.18 -4.14 15.77
C LYS A 83 -1.17 -3.26 14.52
N ILE A 84 -0.70 -3.78 13.38
CA ILE A 84 -0.73 -3.06 12.09
C ILE A 84 -2.18 -2.82 11.65
N PHE A 85 -3.03 -3.85 11.63
CA PHE A 85 -4.43 -3.70 11.21
C PHE A 85 -5.25 -2.81 12.16
N LEU A 86 -5.06 -2.92 13.48
CA LEU A 86 -5.74 -2.05 14.44
C LEU A 86 -5.33 -0.58 14.28
N GLU A 87 -4.05 -0.31 14.03
CA GLU A 87 -3.60 1.05 13.72
C GLU A 87 -4.20 1.55 12.39
N LEU A 88 -4.30 0.67 11.38
CA LEU A 88 -4.91 1.02 10.09
C LEU A 88 -6.39 1.36 10.25
N GLU A 89 -7.14 0.63 11.08
CA GLU A 89 -8.54 0.97 11.41
C GLU A 89 -8.66 2.34 12.10
N ASN A 90 -7.70 2.70 12.94
CA ASN A 90 -7.67 3.99 13.63
C ASN A 90 -7.40 5.15 12.67
N VAL A 91 -6.42 4.99 11.76
CA VAL A 91 -6.04 6.04 10.80
C VAL A 91 -7.03 6.12 9.63
N ALA A 92 -7.62 5.00 9.24
CA ALA A 92 -8.59 4.90 8.16
C ALA A 92 -9.88 4.18 8.64
N PRO A 93 -10.83 4.91 9.25
CA PRO A 93 -12.09 4.34 9.76
C PRO A 93 -12.90 3.55 8.71
N LYS A 94 -12.66 3.81 7.43
CA LYS A 94 -13.25 3.06 6.32
C LYS A 94 -12.87 1.58 6.35
N VAL A 95 -11.64 1.25 6.74
CA VAL A 95 -11.16 -0.14 6.87
C VAL A 95 -11.96 -0.87 7.95
N LYS A 96 -12.21 -0.22 9.08
CA LYS A 96 -13.07 -0.75 10.15
C LYS A 96 -14.49 -1.06 9.65
N GLN A 97 -15.06 -0.17 8.82
CA GLN A 97 -16.39 -0.41 8.22
C GLN A 97 -16.39 -1.61 7.26
N ILE A 98 -15.32 -1.80 6.49
CA ILE A 98 -15.17 -2.94 5.58
C ILE A 98 -15.13 -4.24 6.35
N PHE A 99 -14.28 -4.34 7.39
CA PHE A 99 -14.21 -5.51 8.26
C PHE A 99 -15.53 -5.79 8.97
N ALA A 100 -16.23 -4.74 9.44
CA ALA A 100 -17.56 -4.88 10.04
C ALA A 100 -18.59 -5.43 9.04
N LYS A 101 -18.62 -4.90 7.81
CA LYS A 101 -19.52 -5.39 6.75
C LYS A 101 -19.23 -6.85 6.41
N ALA A 102 -17.96 -7.23 6.30
CA ALA A 102 -17.55 -8.61 6.06
C ALA A 102 -17.97 -9.54 7.20
N ALA A 103 -17.77 -9.13 8.46
CA ALA A 103 -18.21 -9.89 9.63
C ALA A 103 -19.75 -10.08 9.69
N ILE A 104 -20.52 -9.08 9.26
CA ILE A 104 -21.98 -9.19 9.15
C ILE A 104 -22.34 -10.22 8.09
N LEU A 105 -21.75 -10.14 6.89
CA LEU A 105 -22.00 -11.09 5.81
C LEU A 105 -21.61 -12.53 6.22
N ASP A 106 -20.47 -12.70 6.88
CA ASP A 106 -20.04 -14.00 7.43
C ASP A 106 -21.04 -14.56 8.46
N CYS A 107 -21.69 -13.70 9.26
CA CYS A 107 -22.71 -14.14 10.21
C CYS A 107 -23.97 -14.68 9.52
N PHE A 108 -24.34 -14.15 8.36
CA PHE A 108 -25.51 -14.61 7.58
C PHE A 108 -25.18 -15.79 6.66
N ALA A 109 -23.92 -15.96 6.23
CA ALA A 109 -23.48 -17.07 5.38
C ALA A 109 -23.30 -18.42 6.10
N LYS A 110 -23.56 -18.47 7.42
CA LYS A 110 -23.34 -19.63 8.31
C LYS A 110 -24.12 -20.89 7.95
N GLU A 111 -25.08 -20.86 7.04
CA GLU A 111 -25.86 -22.04 6.64
C GLU A 111 -25.24 -22.82 5.47
N THR A 112 -24.18 -22.34 4.78
CA THR A 112 -23.70 -23.03 3.57
C THR A 112 -22.20 -23.00 3.28
N SER A 113 -21.33 -22.37 4.09
CA SER A 113 -19.88 -22.40 3.83
C SER A 113 -18.99 -22.12 5.05
N GLU A 114 -17.86 -22.83 5.13
CA GLU A 114 -16.96 -22.92 6.30
C GLU A 114 -15.93 -21.77 6.45
N SER A 115 -15.95 -20.70 5.65
CA SER A 115 -14.83 -19.75 5.63
C SER A 115 -15.15 -18.37 6.25
N LYS A 116 -14.49 -18.00 7.35
CA LYS A 116 -14.52 -16.67 8.00
C LYS A 116 -13.49 -15.69 7.42
N VAL A 117 -13.37 -15.66 6.11
CA VAL A 117 -12.25 -15.01 5.38
C VAL A 117 -12.26 -13.48 5.51
N GLY A 118 -13.40 -12.90 5.91
CA GLY A 118 -13.57 -11.45 6.00
C GLY A 118 -13.11 -10.78 7.29
N THR A 119 -12.73 -11.53 8.33
CA THR A 119 -12.45 -10.95 9.66
C THR A 119 -11.01 -10.45 9.81
N ILE A 120 -10.78 -9.52 10.75
CA ILE A 120 -9.42 -9.06 11.12
C ILE A 120 -8.54 -10.22 11.61
N ASP A 121 -9.12 -11.17 12.34
CA ASP A 121 -8.40 -12.33 12.87
C ASP A 121 -7.88 -13.22 11.77
N GLU A 122 -8.64 -13.36 10.69
CA GLU A 122 -8.22 -14.13 9.53
C GLU A 122 -7.22 -13.36 8.67
N HIS A 123 -7.44 -12.06 8.45
CA HIS A 123 -6.47 -11.20 7.74
C HIS A 123 -5.11 -11.14 8.46
N VAL A 124 -5.07 -11.23 9.78
CA VAL A 124 -3.82 -11.36 10.55
C VAL A 124 -3.05 -12.62 10.15
N LYS A 125 -3.72 -13.77 10.02
CA LYS A 125 -3.08 -15.03 9.62
C LYS A 125 -2.67 -15.00 8.16
N LEU A 126 -3.57 -14.52 7.28
CA LEU A 126 -3.31 -14.37 5.85
C LEU A 126 -2.10 -13.45 5.62
N PHE A 127 -2.00 -12.35 6.36
CA PHE A 127 -0.87 -11.44 6.21
C PHE A 127 0.44 -12.04 6.72
N THR A 128 0.41 -12.80 7.82
CA THR A 128 1.59 -13.56 8.28
C THR A 128 2.02 -14.61 7.25
N LYS A 129 1.08 -15.37 6.67
CA LYS A 129 1.36 -16.35 5.62
C LYS A 129 1.91 -15.69 4.37
N PHE A 130 1.30 -14.59 3.93
CA PHE A 130 1.77 -13.79 2.81
C PHE A 130 3.23 -13.34 2.97
N MET A 131 3.60 -12.83 4.15
CA MET A 131 4.99 -12.45 4.42
C MET A 131 5.93 -13.66 4.42
N ASP A 132 5.47 -14.82 4.89
CA ASP A 132 6.22 -16.07 4.84
C ASP A 132 6.48 -16.52 3.40
N ASP A 133 5.46 -16.48 2.55
CA ASP A 133 5.54 -16.85 1.13
C ASP A 133 6.47 -15.91 0.36
N VAL A 134 6.36 -14.60 0.60
CA VAL A 134 7.25 -13.59 -0.01
C VAL A 134 8.71 -13.80 0.41
N ILE A 135 8.96 -14.01 1.72
CA ILE A 135 10.33 -14.13 2.24
C ILE A 135 10.97 -15.46 1.84
N SER A 136 10.19 -16.53 1.75
CA SER A 136 10.68 -17.86 1.35
C SER A 136 11.04 -17.93 -0.14
N ASN A 137 10.54 -17.00 -0.96
CA ASN A 137 10.75 -16.98 -2.41
C ASN A 137 11.61 -15.81 -2.90
N LEU A 138 12.37 -15.11 -2.04
CA LEU A 138 13.18 -13.92 -2.40
C LEU A 138 14.18 -14.13 -3.56
N ASP A 139 14.55 -15.37 -3.87
CA ASP A 139 15.40 -15.70 -5.02
C ASP A 139 14.64 -15.93 -6.34
N LYS A 140 13.31 -16.03 -6.25
CA LYS A 140 12.39 -16.27 -7.35
C LYS A 140 11.53 -15.04 -7.59
N GLU A 141 12.12 -14.04 -8.22
CA GLU A 141 11.53 -12.71 -8.40
C GLU A 141 10.11 -12.76 -9.00
N THR A 142 9.92 -13.54 -10.06
CA THR A 142 8.64 -13.67 -10.76
C THR A 142 7.55 -14.26 -9.86
N GLU A 143 7.89 -15.26 -9.02
CA GLU A 143 6.96 -15.86 -8.07
C GLU A 143 6.57 -14.86 -6.98
N VAL A 144 7.55 -14.16 -6.40
CA VAL A 144 7.30 -13.10 -5.41
C VAL A 144 6.40 -12.01 -5.98
N ARG A 145 6.68 -11.55 -7.20
CA ARG A 145 5.84 -10.56 -7.87
C ARG A 145 4.41 -11.10 -8.07
N CYS A 146 4.25 -12.34 -8.49
CA CYS A 146 2.94 -12.98 -8.66
C CYS A 146 2.14 -13.01 -7.34
N ILE A 147 2.77 -13.49 -6.25
CA ILE A 147 2.17 -13.55 -4.90
C ILE A 147 1.67 -12.17 -4.48
N ILE A 148 2.51 -11.15 -4.59
CA ILE A 148 2.18 -9.77 -4.20
C ILE A 148 1.03 -9.21 -5.05
N ARG A 149 1.09 -9.39 -6.36
CA ARG A 149 0.08 -8.84 -7.27
C ARG A 149 -1.29 -9.51 -7.10
N LYS A 150 -1.33 -10.81 -6.78
CA LYS A 150 -2.58 -11.53 -6.50
C LYS A 150 -3.37 -10.89 -5.35
N VAL A 151 -2.68 -10.42 -4.31
CA VAL A 151 -3.31 -9.71 -3.18
C VAL A 151 -3.98 -8.40 -3.64
N GLY A 152 -3.27 -7.58 -4.42
CA GLY A 152 -3.83 -6.32 -4.92
C GLY A 152 -5.05 -6.55 -5.83
N GLN A 153 -4.96 -7.56 -6.70
CA GLN A 153 -6.04 -7.92 -7.63
C GLN A 153 -7.29 -8.42 -6.89
N SER A 154 -7.14 -9.31 -5.90
CA SER A 154 -8.29 -9.85 -5.15
C SER A 154 -9.06 -8.77 -4.40
N HIS A 155 -8.36 -7.74 -3.91
CA HIS A 155 -8.98 -6.63 -3.19
C HIS A 155 -9.62 -5.57 -4.10
N ALA A 156 -9.40 -5.62 -5.42
CA ALA A 156 -9.97 -4.65 -6.36
C ALA A 156 -11.50 -4.64 -6.37
N VAL A 157 -12.13 -5.79 -6.09
CA VAL A 157 -13.60 -5.92 -5.98
C VAL A 157 -14.18 -4.97 -4.93
N LEU A 158 -13.42 -4.69 -3.86
CA LEU A 158 -13.84 -3.81 -2.78
C LEU A 158 -13.91 -2.33 -3.20
N ASN A 159 -13.31 -1.95 -4.34
CA ASN A 159 -13.44 -0.59 -4.88
C ASN A 159 -14.90 -0.24 -5.15
N ASN A 160 -15.63 -1.15 -5.80
CA ASN A 160 -17.03 -0.94 -6.14
C ASN A 160 -17.95 -1.27 -4.96
N ALA A 161 -17.67 -2.36 -4.24
CA ALA A 161 -18.54 -2.86 -3.17
C ALA A 161 -18.54 -2.00 -1.90
N CYS A 162 -17.38 -1.39 -1.60
CA CYS A 162 -17.13 -0.74 -0.33
C CYS A 162 -16.40 0.60 -0.48
N SER A 163 -16.15 1.11 -1.69
CA SER A 163 -15.32 2.30 -1.90
C SER A 163 -13.92 2.17 -1.28
N PHE A 164 -13.34 0.96 -1.29
CA PHE A 164 -11.93 0.77 -0.96
C PHE A 164 -11.09 1.59 -1.95
N GLN A 165 -10.07 2.30 -1.48
CA GLN A 165 -9.25 3.18 -2.31
C GLN A 165 -7.76 2.82 -2.22
N SER A 166 -7.02 3.16 -3.27
CA SER A 166 -5.59 2.85 -3.42
C SER A 166 -4.72 3.41 -2.28
N ASN A 167 -5.09 4.57 -1.70
CA ASN A 167 -4.37 5.18 -0.57
C ASN A 167 -4.41 4.35 0.72
N LEU A 168 -5.36 3.41 0.87
CA LEU A 168 -5.38 2.51 2.02
C LEU A 168 -4.14 1.59 2.05
N TRP A 169 -3.62 1.23 0.87
CA TRP A 169 -2.36 0.49 0.77
C TRP A 169 -1.16 1.32 1.23
N GLU A 170 -1.16 2.62 0.95
CA GLU A 170 -0.10 3.53 1.39
C GLU A 170 -0.09 3.65 2.91
N HIS A 171 -1.25 3.83 3.54
CA HIS A 171 -1.36 3.82 5.00
C HIS A 171 -0.94 2.48 5.62
N LEU A 172 -1.34 1.35 5.02
CA LEU A 172 -0.90 0.03 5.47
C LEU A 172 0.62 -0.09 5.40
N GLY A 173 1.24 0.33 4.30
CA GLY A 173 2.70 0.29 4.11
C GLY A 173 3.46 1.17 5.09
N GLU A 174 2.98 2.40 5.35
CA GLU A 174 3.56 3.32 6.33
C GLU A 174 3.52 2.73 7.75
N ILE A 175 2.36 2.19 8.15
CA ILE A 175 2.16 1.56 9.46
C ILE A 175 3.02 0.31 9.58
N ALA A 176 3.01 -0.57 8.57
CA ALA A 176 3.82 -1.78 8.55
C ALA A 176 5.30 -1.44 8.67
N MET A 177 5.77 -0.43 7.91
CA MET A 177 7.15 0.07 8.02
C MET A 177 7.48 0.53 9.43
N ALA A 178 6.61 1.33 10.05
CA ALA A 178 6.80 1.83 11.42
C ALA A 178 6.84 0.69 12.45
N LYS A 179 5.86 -0.22 12.45
CA LYS A 179 5.76 -1.30 13.46
C LYS A 179 6.84 -2.36 13.28
N ILE A 180 7.13 -2.78 12.05
CA ILE A 180 8.12 -3.83 11.76
C ILE A 180 9.54 -3.30 12.02
N CYS A 181 9.88 -2.10 11.54
CA CYS A 181 11.23 -1.55 11.76
C CYS A 181 11.53 -1.19 13.23
N GLN A 182 10.52 -1.20 14.12
CA GLN A 182 10.67 -1.01 15.56
C GLN A 182 10.95 -2.31 16.32
N LEU A 183 10.87 -3.49 15.68
CA LEU A 183 11.14 -4.75 16.35
C LEU A 183 12.64 -4.90 16.65
N ASP A 184 12.97 -5.37 17.85
CA ASP A 184 14.36 -5.57 18.30
C ASP A 184 15.16 -6.46 17.34
N ALA A 185 14.53 -7.49 16.77
CA ALA A 185 15.14 -8.38 15.79
C ALA A 185 15.63 -7.65 14.52
N ILE A 186 15.05 -6.48 14.23
CA ILE A 186 15.38 -5.65 13.06
C ILE A 186 16.33 -4.52 13.43
N GLN A 187 16.13 -3.89 14.59
CA GLN A 187 16.94 -2.75 15.02
C GLN A 187 18.41 -3.10 15.35
N LYS A 188 18.69 -4.36 15.66
CA LYS A 188 20.06 -4.86 15.91
C LYS A 188 21.04 -4.64 14.75
N SER A 189 20.56 -4.50 13.52
CA SER A 189 21.41 -4.28 12.34
C SER A 189 20.82 -3.24 11.41
N ARG A 190 21.63 -2.24 11.06
CA ARG A 190 21.26 -1.22 10.06
C ARG A 190 20.98 -1.84 8.70
N GLU A 191 21.70 -2.90 8.34
CA GLU A 191 21.49 -3.62 7.09
C GLU A 191 20.15 -4.36 7.07
N THR A 192 19.81 -5.07 8.16
CA THR A 192 18.51 -5.74 8.32
C THR A 192 17.37 -4.71 8.21
N CYS A 193 17.48 -3.60 8.93
CA CYS A 193 16.49 -2.53 8.88
C CYS A 193 16.36 -1.90 7.49
N LYS A 194 17.46 -1.76 6.73
CA LYS A 194 17.44 -1.31 5.33
C LYS A 194 16.74 -2.33 4.42
N ALA A 195 17.06 -3.62 4.56
CA ALA A 195 16.44 -4.68 3.78
C ALA A 195 14.92 -4.75 3.98
N TRP A 196 14.45 -4.63 5.23
CA TRP A 196 13.02 -4.56 5.54
C TRP A 196 12.32 -3.36 4.93
N ARG A 197 12.93 -2.17 4.96
CA ARG A 197 12.36 -0.98 4.31
C ARG A 197 12.21 -1.17 2.81
N ILE A 198 13.22 -1.75 2.15
CA ILE A 198 13.17 -2.05 0.71
C ILE A 198 12.03 -3.03 0.41
N LEU A 199 11.93 -4.12 1.18
CA LEU A 199 10.90 -5.14 1.00
C LEU A 199 9.49 -4.56 1.19
N ILE A 200 9.25 -3.82 2.28
CA ILE A 200 7.92 -3.26 2.58
C ILE A 200 7.51 -2.23 1.52
N ALA A 201 8.43 -1.38 1.08
CA ALA A 201 8.16 -0.43 0.01
C ALA A 201 7.78 -1.15 -1.29
N TYR A 202 8.58 -2.15 -1.69
CA TYR A 202 8.31 -2.95 -2.88
C TYR A 202 6.96 -3.67 -2.82
N VAL A 203 6.67 -4.36 -1.72
CA VAL A 203 5.38 -5.02 -1.50
C VAL A 203 4.23 -4.03 -1.63
N THR A 204 4.31 -2.89 -0.94
CA THR A 204 3.25 -1.88 -0.95
C THR A 204 3.02 -1.31 -2.35
N ASP A 205 4.09 -0.99 -3.07
CA ASP A 205 3.99 -0.44 -4.43
C ASP A 205 3.40 -1.45 -5.42
N GLU A 206 3.82 -2.72 -5.37
CA GLU A 206 3.31 -3.76 -6.26
C GLU A 206 1.85 -4.14 -5.96
N VAL A 207 1.46 -4.27 -4.68
CA VAL A 207 0.04 -4.50 -4.31
C VAL A 207 -0.82 -3.36 -4.84
N ARG A 208 -0.40 -2.11 -4.60
CA ARG A 208 -1.12 -0.92 -5.04
C ARG A 208 -1.22 -0.86 -6.56
N SER A 209 -0.13 -1.12 -7.29
CA SER A 209 -0.13 -1.11 -8.76
C SER A 209 -1.10 -2.16 -9.29
N ALA A 210 -1.02 -3.40 -8.80
CA ALA A 210 -1.89 -4.49 -9.23
C ALA A 210 -3.38 -4.21 -8.93
N TYR A 211 -3.66 -3.61 -7.77
CA TYR A 211 -4.99 -3.12 -7.41
C TYR A 211 -5.51 -2.08 -8.41
N ASP A 212 -4.73 -1.02 -8.68
CA ASP A 212 -5.14 0.07 -9.57
C ASP A 212 -5.32 -0.40 -11.02
N GLU A 213 -4.48 -1.32 -11.49
CA GLU A 213 -4.63 -1.97 -12.79
C GLU A 213 -5.93 -2.78 -12.85
N GLN A 214 -6.22 -3.60 -11.84
CA GLN A 214 -7.42 -4.43 -11.80
C GLN A 214 -8.70 -3.61 -11.70
N VAL A 215 -8.69 -2.52 -10.91
CA VAL A 215 -9.83 -1.58 -10.84
C VAL A 215 -10.09 -0.94 -12.21
N LYS A 216 -9.04 -0.56 -12.96
CA LYS A 216 -9.21 0.00 -14.31
C LYS A 216 -9.78 -1.03 -15.29
N ILE A 217 -9.33 -2.29 -15.23
CA ILE A 217 -9.86 -3.38 -16.05
C ILE A 217 -11.35 -3.58 -15.76
N ALA A 218 -11.72 -3.74 -14.49
CA ALA A 218 -13.10 -3.96 -14.08
C ALA A 218 -14.04 -2.81 -14.52
N ARG A 219 -13.57 -1.56 -14.46
CA ARG A 219 -14.34 -0.38 -14.92
C ARG A 219 -14.52 -0.34 -16.44
N ARG A 220 -13.55 -0.83 -17.21
CA ARG A 220 -13.70 -0.89 -18.68
C ARG A 220 -14.70 -1.97 -19.08
N SER A 221 -14.61 -3.13 -18.47
CA SER A 221 -15.54 -4.24 -18.72
C SER A 221 -17.00 -3.89 -18.34
N SER A 222 -17.23 -3.04 -17.34
CA SER A 222 -18.58 -2.61 -16.96
C SER A 222 -19.17 -1.51 -17.85
N VAL A 223 -18.37 -0.88 -18.71
CA VAL A 223 -18.86 0.15 -19.66
C VAL A 223 -19.46 -0.50 -20.91
N ASP A 224 -19.05 -1.73 -21.24
CA ASP A 224 -19.56 -2.50 -22.39
C ASP A 224 -20.77 -3.40 -22.03
N ALA A 225 -21.18 -3.43 -20.75
CA ALA A 225 -22.33 -4.20 -20.29
C ALA A 225 -23.56 -3.30 -20.05
N PRO A 226 -24.78 -3.71 -20.45
CA PRO A 226 -26.01 -3.02 -20.05
C PRO A 226 -26.07 -2.93 -18.51
N LYS A 227 -26.34 -1.72 -17.99
CA LYS A 227 -26.49 -1.48 -16.55
C LYS A 227 -27.78 -2.14 -16.04
N GLU A 228 -27.72 -3.42 -15.74
CA GLU A 228 -28.64 -4.02 -14.77
C GLU A 228 -28.21 -3.58 -13.36
N PRO A 229 -29.16 -3.33 -12.43
CA PRO A 229 -28.84 -2.88 -11.09
C PRO A 229 -27.97 -3.94 -10.40
N PHE A 230 -26.80 -3.51 -9.92
CA PHE A 230 -25.86 -4.33 -9.13
C PHE A 230 -26.61 -4.97 -7.95
N GLY A 231 -26.96 -6.25 -8.08
CA GLY A 231 -27.64 -7.02 -7.06
C GLY A 231 -26.66 -7.55 -6.04
N GLU A 232 -27.05 -7.55 -4.76
CA GLU A 232 -26.27 -8.10 -3.64
C GLU A 232 -25.82 -9.56 -3.87
N SER A 233 -26.56 -10.29 -4.72
CA SER A 233 -26.22 -11.65 -5.16
C SER A 233 -24.93 -11.75 -5.98
N GLU A 234 -24.59 -10.75 -6.81
CA GLU A 234 -23.38 -10.81 -7.64
C GLU A 234 -22.11 -10.52 -6.83
N LEU A 235 -22.24 -9.73 -5.75
CA LEU A 235 -21.19 -9.57 -4.75
C LEU A 235 -20.93 -10.87 -3.99
N TYR A 236 -22.00 -11.58 -3.64
CA TYR A 236 -21.92 -12.88 -2.99
C TYR A 236 -21.19 -13.91 -3.86
N ASP A 237 -21.57 -14.02 -5.14
CA ASP A 237 -20.92 -14.95 -6.08
C ASP A 237 -19.44 -14.61 -6.30
N ARG A 238 -19.07 -13.33 -6.36
CA ARG A 238 -17.66 -12.93 -6.50
C ARG A 238 -16.85 -13.14 -5.22
N MET A 239 -17.45 -12.95 -4.04
CA MET A 239 -16.81 -13.30 -2.77
C MET A 239 -16.60 -14.80 -2.65
N LYS A 240 -17.58 -15.59 -3.09
CA LYS A 240 -17.49 -17.06 -3.15
C LYS A 240 -16.42 -17.53 -4.14
N ASN A 241 -16.27 -16.86 -5.28
CA ASN A 241 -15.22 -17.21 -6.25
C ASN A 241 -13.79 -16.91 -5.77
N MET A 242 -13.61 -16.07 -4.75
CA MET A 242 -12.31 -15.96 -4.05
C MET A 242 -11.99 -17.21 -3.21
N GLN A 243 -13.01 -17.97 -2.77
CA GLN A 243 -12.84 -19.18 -1.96
C GLN A 243 -12.31 -20.36 -2.81
N VAL A 244 -12.77 -20.49 -4.06
CA VAL A 244 -12.44 -21.66 -4.92
C VAL A 244 -10.97 -21.64 -5.40
N GLN A 245 -10.40 -20.46 -5.67
CA GLN A 245 -8.99 -20.36 -6.12
C GLN A 245 -7.96 -20.61 -5.01
N GLU A 246 -8.38 -20.73 -3.75
CA GLU A 246 -7.50 -21.10 -2.64
C GLU A 246 -7.51 -22.62 -2.37
N GLU A 247 -8.59 -23.33 -2.71
CA GLU A 247 -8.71 -24.79 -2.59
C GLU A 247 -7.94 -25.54 -3.68
N ASP A 248 -7.90 -25.03 -4.91
CA ASP A 248 -7.15 -25.66 -6.03
C ASP A 248 -5.63 -25.65 -5.81
N ASN A 249 -5.13 -24.82 -4.89
CA ASN A 249 -3.70 -24.74 -4.56
C ASN A 249 -3.30 -25.63 -3.38
N PHE A 250 -4.25 -26.41 -2.83
CA PHE A 250 -4.02 -27.40 -1.77
C PHE A 250 -3.97 -28.85 -2.27
N ASN A 251 -4.20 -29.08 -3.57
CA ASN A 251 -4.22 -30.41 -4.19
C ASN A 251 -3.21 -30.59 -5.34
N SER A 252 -2.09 -29.86 -5.32
CA SER A 252 -0.92 -30.12 -6.18
C SER A 252 0.39 -29.96 -5.43
#